data_AF-A0A3P8KPY4-F1
#
_entry.id   AF-A0A3P8KPY4-F1
#
_cell.length_a   1.000
_cell.length_b   1.000
_cell.length_c   1.000
_cell.angle_alpha   90.00
_cell.angle_beta   90.00
_cell.angle_gamma   90.00
#
_symmetry.space_group_name_H-M   'P 1'
#
loop_
_entity.id
_entity.type
_entity.pdbx_description
1 polymer ?
#
loop_
_entity_poly.entity_id
_entity_poly.type
_entity_poly.pdbx_seq_one_letter_code
_entity_poly.pdbx_strand_id
1 'polypeptide(L)'
;MTHQEPGKPSGGRRFSPVTIIVGVVVIVALVLLAILVGTWLRPGPELPPVSPDSSSSSPSATAARPTAQPADCPDVQVISVPGTLESSSKDDPYRPTFNPNSLMLKVTAPLAAALPDSRADVWTTPYVAQLSNPVAIPPDGQVSYEKSRTEGYDKSVAQMKKVYDKCKLTGFVLMGFSQGAVIAGDIAAEIGAGKGVIPAENVLGVGLISDGRREPGDARTAGPNPPGVGVEVAYGGFSFGSLSLRGKREGGFGAVKDRTVSLCGNRDPICNQPKDIFQAGNIATTLPELQKVLTGNSHALYATTSDWSANGQTATQWLQAWARGVIDKAPKPPHS
;
A
#
# COMPACT_ATOMS: atom_id res chain seq x y z
N MET A 1 27.89 80.42 37.86
CA MET A 1 26.92 79.31 37.69
C MET A 1 26.74 79.11 36.19
N THR A 2 27.25 77.99 35.70
CA THR A 2 27.32 77.59 34.29
C THR A 2 25.93 77.15 33.79
N HIS A 3 25.42 77.78 32.73
CA HIS A 3 24.27 77.27 31.99
C HIS A 3 24.73 76.58 30.71
N GLN A 4 24.34 75.31 30.61
CA GLN A 4 24.75 74.31 29.63
C GLN A 4 23.79 74.36 28.43
N GLU A 5 24.32 74.46 27.21
CA GLU A 5 23.53 74.32 25.98
C GLU A 5 23.03 72.87 25.81
N PRO A 6 21.76 72.66 25.43
CA PRO A 6 21.23 71.33 25.14
C PRO A 6 21.66 70.84 23.75
N GLY A 7 22.15 69.60 23.70
CA GLY A 7 22.63 68.92 22.50
C GLY A 7 21.54 68.67 21.44
N LYS A 8 21.97 68.73 20.18
CA LYS A 8 21.18 68.48 18.96
C LYS A 8 20.77 66.99 18.88
N PRO A 9 19.48 66.65 18.64
CA PRO A 9 19.09 65.26 18.46
C PRO A 9 19.54 64.73 17.09
N SER A 10 20.14 63.54 17.08
CA SER A 10 20.56 62.82 15.88
C SER A 10 19.33 62.33 15.10
N GLY A 11 19.16 62.83 13.87
CA GLY A 11 18.08 62.42 12.96
C GLY A 11 18.26 60.96 12.49
N GLY A 12 17.51 60.04 13.10
CA GLY A 12 17.34 58.69 12.56
C GLY A 12 16.46 58.72 11.32
N ARG A 13 16.99 58.28 10.16
CA ARG A 13 16.22 58.10 8.92
C ARG A 13 15.14 57.03 9.16
N ARG A 14 13.88 57.46 9.26
CA ARG A 14 12.72 56.56 9.24
C ARG A 14 12.42 56.19 7.80
N PHE A 15 12.62 54.92 7.43
CA PHE A 15 12.24 54.41 6.12
C PHE A 15 10.72 54.27 6.03
N SER A 16 10.14 54.75 4.94
CA SER A 16 8.70 54.63 4.68
C SER A 16 8.30 53.15 4.58
N PRO A 17 7.11 52.74 5.06
CA PRO A 17 6.62 51.36 4.96
C PRO A 17 6.61 50.84 3.51
N VAL A 18 6.45 51.74 2.52
CA VAL A 18 6.55 51.40 1.10
C VAL A 18 7.97 50.98 0.71
N THR A 19 8.99 51.63 1.27
CA THR A 19 10.40 51.29 1.02
C THR A 19 10.76 49.93 1.63
N ILE A 20 10.15 49.57 2.76
CA ILE A 20 10.32 48.26 3.40
C ILE A 20 9.66 47.17 2.55
N ILE A 21 8.45 47.39 2.06
CA ILE A 21 7.72 46.41 1.22
C ILE A 21 8.48 46.16 -0.10
N VAL A 22 8.94 47.22 -0.77
CA VAL A 22 9.74 47.10 -1.99
C VAL A 22 11.05 46.37 -1.71
N GLY A 23 11.72 46.65 -0.59
CA GLY A 23 12.92 45.93 -0.17
C GLY A 23 12.69 44.44 0.04
N VAL A 24 11.59 44.05 0.70
CA VAL A 24 11.24 42.64 0.93
C VAL A 24 10.92 41.92 -0.37
N VAL A 25 10.15 42.54 -1.28
CA VAL A 25 9.82 41.93 -2.58
C VAL A 25 11.07 41.69 -3.43
N VAL A 26 12.01 42.64 -3.43
CA VAL A 26 13.29 42.50 -4.14
C VAL A 26 14.12 41.37 -3.54
N ILE A 27 14.19 41.26 -2.21
CA ILE A 27 14.92 40.17 -1.55
C ILE A 27 14.30 38.80 -1.87
N VAL A 28 12.97 38.68 -1.81
CA VAL A 28 12.28 37.43 -2.15
C VAL A 28 12.52 37.05 -3.61
N ALA A 29 12.44 38.01 -4.54
CA ALA A 29 12.74 37.77 -5.95
C ALA A 29 14.19 37.30 -6.17
N LEU A 30 15.16 37.89 -5.47
CA LEU A 30 16.56 37.50 -5.55
C LEU A 30 16.81 36.10 -4.96
N VAL A 31 16.13 35.75 -3.85
CA VAL A 31 16.21 34.41 -3.26
C VAL A 31 15.61 33.36 -4.19
N LEU A 32 14.45 33.65 -4.81
CA LEU A 32 13.83 32.74 -5.78
C LEU A 32 14.71 32.58 -7.03
N LEU A 33 15.32 33.66 -7.51
CA LEU A 33 16.26 33.61 -8.63
C LEU A 33 17.51 32.81 -8.29
N ALA A 34 18.07 32.98 -7.09
CA ALA A 34 19.22 32.21 -6.62
C ALA A 34 18.89 30.71 -6.45
N ILE A 35 17.68 30.37 -6.00
CA ILE A 35 17.20 28.99 -5.94
C ILE A 35 17.03 28.41 -7.35
N LEU A 36 16.44 29.16 -8.29
CA LEU A 36 16.24 28.72 -9.67
C LEU A 36 17.56 28.51 -10.41
N VAL A 37 18.53 29.41 -10.22
CA VAL A 37 19.88 29.28 -10.77
C VAL A 37 20.63 28.14 -10.08
N GLY A 38 20.46 27.97 -8.77
CA GLY A 38 21.05 26.88 -7.99
C GLY A 38 20.50 25.50 -8.33
N THR A 39 19.25 25.38 -8.82
CA THR A 39 18.71 24.11 -9.32
C THR A 39 19.12 23.83 -10.77
N TRP A 40 19.37 24.85 -11.58
CA TRP A 40 19.88 24.71 -12.95
C TRP A 40 21.39 24.44 -13.04
N LEU A 41 22.17 24.94 -12.07
CA LEU A 41 23.62 24.76 -12.00
C LEU A 41 24.05 23.51 -11.23
N ARG A 42 23.12 22.73 -10.67
CA ARG A 42 23.44 21.41 -10.11
C ARG A 42 23.60 20.44 -11.28
N PRO A 43 24.81 19.93 -11.57
CA PRO A 43 24.92 18.78 -12.45
C PRO A 43 24.05 17.66 -11.88
N GLY A 44 23.21 17.07 -12.72
CA GLY A 44 22.44 15.89 -12.34
C GLY A 44 23.37 14.78 -11.86
N PRO A 45 22.90 13.82 -11.06
CA PRO A 45 23.72 12.68 -10.65
C PRO A 45 24.29 12.01 -11.90
N GLU A 46 25.60 12.06 -12.02
CA GLU A 46 26.35 11.52 -13.15
C GLU A 46 26.18 10.00 -13.11
N LEU A 47 25.47 9.47 -14.11
CA LEU A 47 25.36 8.03 -14.29
C LEU A 47 26.77 7.48 -14.57
N PRO A 48 27.28 6.51 -13.80
CA PRO A 48 28.59 5.96 -14.06
C PRO A 48 28.64 5.34 -15.47
N PRO A 49 29.78 5.44 -16.17
CA PRO A 49 29.92 4.90 -17.51
C PRO A 49 29.72 3.38 -17.51
N VAL A 50 28.78 2.92 -18.34
CA VAL A 50 28.60 1.49 -18.63
C VAL A 50 29.83 1.02 -19.39
N SER A 51 30.70 0.29 -18.70
CA SER A 51 31.79 -0.44 -19.34
C SER A 51 31.19 -1.63 -20.09
N PRO A 52 31.47 -1.83 -21.39
CA PRO A 52 31.26 -3.12 -22.02
C PRO A 52 32.32 -4.07 -21.48
N ASP A 53 31.95 -5.34 -21.35
CA ASP A 53 32.79 -6.45 -20.88
C ASP A 53 32.94 -6.58 -19.35
N SER A 54 31.91 -7.19 -18.76
CA SER A 54 32.14 -8.27 -17.81
C SER A 54 31.20 -9.40 -18.16
N SER A 55 31.78 -10.35 -18.87
CA SER A 55 31.42 -11.74 -19.04
C SER A 55 30.22 -12.17 -18.20
N SER A 56 29.15 -12.51 -18.90
CA SER A 56 28.00 -13.25 -18.42
C SER A 56 28.44 -14.51 -17.67
N SER A 57 28.71 -14.36 -16.37
CA SER A 57 28.62 -15.47 -15.44
C SER A 57 27.14 -15.60 -15.13
N SER A 58 26.47 -16.51 -15.85
CA SER A 58 25.14 -17.00 -15.50
C SER A 58 25.03 -17.13 -13.98
N PRO A 59 23.98 -16.60 -13.34
CA PRO A 59 23.71 -16.98 -11.97
C PRO A 59 23.40 -18.48 -12.00
N SER A 60 24.39 -19.22 -11.50
CA SER A 60 24.31 -20.46 -10.75
C SER A 60 23.03 -21.27 -10.93
N ALA A 61 23.21 -22.51 -11.39
CA ALA A 61 22.24 -23.60 -11.33
C ALA A 61 21.19 -23.38 -10.24
N THR A 62 19.92 -23.27 -10.64
CA THR A 62 18.77 -23.31 -9.75
C THR A 62 18.99 -24.48 -8.81
N ALA A 63 19.33 -24.20 -7.54
CA ALA A 63 19.44 -25.25 -6.54
C ALA A 63 18.15 -26.06 -6.61
N ALA A 64 18.27 -27.37 -6.79
CA ALA A 64 17.11 -28.23 -6.95
C ALA A 64 16.17 -28.02 -5.77
N ARG A 65 14.87 -27.89 -6.04
CA ARG A 65 13.84 -27.75 -4.99
C ARG A 65 14.03 -28.89 -3.99
N PRO A 66 14.18 -28.60 -2.68
CA PRO A 66 14.42 -29.65 -1.70
C PRO A 66 13.20 -30.59 -1.61
N THR A 67 13.42 -31.81 -1.15
CA THR A 67 12.35 -32.82 -0.99
C THR A 67 11.73 -32.81 0.41
N ALA A 68 12.35 -32.11 1.36
CA ALA A 68 11.88 -31.90 2.72
C ALA A 68 12.24 -30.49 3.21
N GLN A 69 11.65 -30.04 4.31
CA GLN A 69 11.96 -28.77 4.97
C GLN A 69 12.18 -28.97 6.48
N PRO A 70 12.87 -28.05 7.18
CA PRO A 70 13.01 -28.11 8.63
C PRO A 70 11.68 -28.34 9.37
N ALA A 71 11.71 -29.12 10.46
CA ALA A 71 10.51 -29.45 11.25
C ALA A 71 9.79 -28.25 11.88
N ASP A 72 10.43 -27.09 11.95
CA ASP A 72 9.82 -25.85 12.44
C ASP A 72 9.29 -24.95 11.30
N CYS A 73 9.31 -25.43 10.05
CA CYS A 73 8.70 -24.75 8.92
C CYS A 73 7.20 -25.02 8.85
N PRO A 74 6.35 -23.99 8.70
CA PRO A 74 4.93 -24.20 8.46
C PRO A 74 4.70 -24.77 7.06
N ASP A 75 3.66 -25.58 6.89
CA ASP A 75 3.22 -25.99 5.55
C ASP A 75 2.74 -24.78 4.73
N VAL A 76 2.05 -23.85 5.39
CA VAL A 76 1.51 -22.62 4.78
C VAL A 76 1.87 -21.39 5.62
N GLN A 77 2.37 -20.34 4.98
CA GLN A 77 2.42 -19.01 5.56
C GLN A 77 1.22 -18.19 5.06
N VAL A 78 0.39 -17.71 5.98
CA VAL A 78 -0.65 -16.74 5.68
C VAL A 78 -0.08 -15.34 5.94
N ILE A 79 -0.10 -14.49 4.92
CA ILE A 79 0.25 -13.06 5.01
C ILE A 79 -1.05 -12.27 4.94
N SER A 80 -1.46 -11.70 6.06
CA SER A 80 -2.62 -10.82 6.18
C SER A 80 -2.17 -9.37 6.21
N VAL A 81 -2.72 -8.53 5.34
CA VAL A 81 -2.38 -7.10 5.26
C VAL A 81 -3.62 -6.27 5.65
N PRO A 82 -3.65 -5.67 6.84
CA PRO A 82 -4.79 -4.87 7.30
C PRO A 82 -5.00 -3.59 6.48
N GLY A 83 -6.20 -3.02 6.57
CA GLY A 83 -6.53 -1.74 5.94
C GLY A 83 -5.92 -0.53 6.66
N THR A 84 -6.20 0.66 6.12
CA THR A 84 -5.81 1.93 6.76
C THR A 84 -6.43 2.02 8.16
N LEU A 85 -5.66 2.46 9.15
CA LEU A 85 -5.99 2.55 10.58
C LEU A 85 -6.28 1.21 11.27
N GLU A 86 -5.87 0.09 10.65
CA GLU A 86 -6.06 -1.26 11.20
C GLU A 86 -4.75 -1.94 11.63
N SER A 87 -3.60 -1.26 11.51
CA SER A 87 -2.29 -1.79 11.91
C SER A 87 -1.40 -0.67 12.44
N SER A 88 -0.28 -1.07 13.05
CA SER A 88 0.81 -0.19 13.45
C SER A 88 2.15 -0.86 13.17
N SER A 89 3.17 -0.06 12.86
CA SER A 89 4.54 -0.53 12.63
C SER A 89 5.17 -1.29 13.80
N LYS A 90 4.57 -1.16 14.99
CA LYS A 90 5.02 -1.77 16.25
C LYS A 90 4.04 -2.82 16.80
N ASP A 91 2.98 -3.15 16.06
CA ASP A 91 2.03 -4.17 16.51
C ASP A 91 2.68 -5.56 16.49
N ASP A 92 2.17 -6.47 17.32
CA ASP A 92 2.58 -7.86 17.30
C ASP A 92 1.95 -8.54 16.07
N PRO A 93 2.73 -9.06 15.11
CA PRO A 93 2.17 -9.63 13.89
C PRO A 93 1.38 -10.93 14.12
N TYR A 94 1.62 -11.65 15.21
CA TYR A 94 0.93 -12.88 15.57
C TYR A 94 -0.22 -12.64 16.54
N ARG A 95 -0.20 -11.51 17.25
CA ARG A 95 -1.24 -11.10 18.18
C ARG A 95 -1.56 -9.61 18.04
N PRO A 96 -2.04 -9.17 16.87
CA PRO A 96 -2.26 -7.74 16.62
C PRO A 96 -3.34 -7.19 17.55
N THR A 97 -3.01 -6.07 18.20
CA THR A 97 -3.86 -5.42 19.22
C THR A 97 -4.10 -3.94 18.95
N PHE A 98 -3.43 -3.36 17.95
CA PHE A 98 -3.55 -1.93 17.64
C PHE A 98 -5.00 -1.50 17.41
N ASN A 99 -5.74 -2.30 16.63
CA ASN A 99 -7.17 -2.07 16.40
C ASN A 99 -7.94 -3.41 16.49
N PRO A 100 -8.65 -3.68 17.61
CA PRO A 100 -9.41 -4.92 17.78
C PRO A 100 -10.59 -5.04 16.81
N ASN A 101 -10.96 -3.95 16.15
CA ASN A 101 -12.01 -3.92 15.13
C ASN A 101 -11.47 -4.05 13.70
N SER A 102 -10.18 -4.29 13.48
CA SER A 102 -9.65 -4.55 12.14
C SER A 102 -10.48 -5.62 11.44
N LEU A 103 -10.88 -5.34 10.19
CA LEU A 103 -11.67 -6.27 9.40
C LEU A 103 -10.94 -7.60 9.21
N MET A 104 -9.62 -7.55 8.96
CA MET A 104 -8.82 -8.74 8.73
C MET A 104 -8.74 -9.65 9.95
N LEU A 105 -8.91 -9.13 11.17
CA LEU A 105 -8.99 -9.97 12.37
C LEU A 105 -10.21 -10.87 12.41
N LYS A 106 -11.31 -10.50 11.75
CA LYS A 106 -12.49 -11.37 11.59
C LYS A 106 -12.19 -12.59 10.70
N VAL A 107 -11.09 -12.56 9.95
CA VAL A 107 -10.61 -13.63 9.09
C VAL A 107 -9.48 -14.40 9.76
N THR A 108 -8.46 -13.71 10.26
CA THR A 108 -7.23 -14.33 10.76
C THR A 108 -7.38 -14.97 12.13
N ALA A 109 -8.09 -14.34 13.07
CA ALA A 109 -8.26 -14.89 14.42
C ALA A 109 -8.94 -16.28 14.44
N PRO A 110 -10.07 -16.50 13.73
CA PRO A 110 -10.66 -17.84 13.67
C PRO A 110 -9.81 -18.83 12.85
N LEU A 111 -9.01 -18.39 11.88
CA LEU A 111 -8.06 -19.27 11.19
C LEU A 111 -6.96 -19.76 12.14
N ALA A 112 -6.29 -18.83 12.84
CA ALA A 112 -5.22 -19.15 13.79
C ALA A 112 -5.73 -20.03 14.94
N ALA A 113 -6.94 -19.81 15.43
CA ALA A 113 -7.53 -20.64 16.49
C ALA A 113 -7.87 -22.08 16.04
N ALA A 114 -8.12 -22.28 14.73
CA ALA A 114 -8.58 -23.56 14.19
C ALA A 114 -7.45 -24.44 13.62
N LEU A 115 -6.25 -23.89 13.47
CA LEU A 115 -5.12 -24.52 12.78
C LEU A 115 -3.92 -24.60 13.73
N PRO A 116 -3.19 -25.72 13.76
CA PRO A 116 -1.89 -25.74 14.43
C PRO A 116 -0.88 -24.90 13.64
N ASP A 117 0.05 -24.23 14.33
CA ASP A 117 1.08 -23.37 13.72
C ASP A 117 1.94 -24.12 12.68
N SER A 118 2.15 -25.43 12.87
CA SER A 118 2.85 -26.29 11.91
C SER A 118 2.10 -26.43 10.58
N ARG A 119 0.77 -26.31 10.58
CA ARG A 119 -0.04 -26.33 9.36
C ARG A 119 -0.14 -24.96 8.72
N ALA A 120 -0.38 -23.92 9.51
CA ALA A 120 -0.50 -22.57 9.00
C ALA A 120 0.05 -21.55 9.99
N ASP A 121 1.12 -20.85 9.59
CA ASP A 121 1.63 -19.70 10.32
C ASP A 121 0.86 -18.45 9.87
N VAL A 122 0.03 -17.88 10.76
CA VAL A 122 -0.82 -16.73 10.45
C VAL A 122 -0.16 -15.45 10.89
N TRP A 123 0.38 -14.70 9.94
CA TRP A 123 1.14 -13.47 10.18
C TRP A 123 0.40 -12.25 9.63
N THR A 124 0.19 -11.25 10.48
CA THR A 124 -0.46 -9.98 10.12
C THR A 124 0.59 -8.88 10.00
N THR A 125 0.56 -8.15 8.89
CA THR A 125 1.58 -7.14 8.55
C THR A 125 1.56 -5.98 9.54
N PRO A 126 2.62 -5.76 10.35
CA PRO A 126 2.69 -4.67 11.31
C PRO A 126 3.30 -3.44 10.64
N TYR A 127 2.48 -2.59 10.04
CA TYR A 127 2.92 -1.41 9.28
C TYR A 127 2.12 -0.17 9.67
N VAL A 128 2.57 1.02 9.26
CA VAL A 128 1.97 2.26 9.76
C VAL A 128 0.49 2.42 9.39
N ALA A 129 0.03 1.84 8.27
CA ALA A 129 -1.36 1.79 7.85
C ALA A 129 -2.06 3.17 7.90
N GLN A 130 -1.41 4.22 7.41
CA GLN A 130 -1.94 5.58 7.46
C GLN A 130 -2.25 6.13 6.08
N LEU A 131 -3.08 7.17 6.05
CA LEU A 131 -3.42 7.93 4.86
C LEU A 131 -3.59 9.38 5.28
N SER A 132 -2.52 10.16 5.11
CA SER A 132 -2.57 11.61 5.35
C SER A 132 -3.45 12.33 4.33
N ASN A 133 -4.27 13.27 4.81
CA ASN A 133 -5.03 14.18 3.98
C ASN A 133 -4.09 15.21 3.32
N PRO A 134 -3.93 15.20 1.98
CA PRO A 134 -2.94 16.05 1.30
C PRO A 134 -3.26 17.56 1.34
N VAL A 135 -4.46 17.96 1.77
CA VAL A 135 -4.87 19.37 1.91
C VAL A 135 -5.15 19.81 3.34
N ALA A 136 -4.84 18.98 4.34
CA ALA A 136 -5.02 19.37 5.74
C ALA A 136 -4.08 20.51 6.15
N ILE A 137 -4.65 21.59 6.71
CA ILE A 137 -3.90 22.71 7.31
C ILE A 137 -4.45 22.96 8.74
N PRO A 138 -3.65 22.71 9.80
CA PRO A 138 -2.30 22.14 9.78
C PRO A 138 -2.29 20.67 9.30
N PRO A 139 -1.12 20.12 8.92
CA PRO A 139 -0.99 18.71 8.58
C PRO A 139 -1.60 17.81 9.67
N ASP A 140 -2.29 16.75 9.26
CA ASP A 140 -3.05 15.86 10.16
C ASP A 140 -2.16 14.92 11.00
N GLY A 141 -0.84 15.03 10.87
CA GLY A 141 0.14 14.24 11.63
C GLY A 141 0.28 12.79 11.15
N GLN A 142 -0.42 12.39 10.09
CA GLN A 142 -0.33 11.04 9.53
C GLN A 142 0.79 10.91 8.49
N VAL A 143 1.24 9.67 8.27
CA VAL A 143 2.13 9.29 7.18
C VAL A 143 1.34 9.29 5.86
N SER A 144 2.00 9.68 4.77
CA SER A 144 1.38 9.68 3.45
C SER A 144 1.00 8.27 2.99
N TYR A 145 -0.04 8.18 2.15
CA TYR A 145 -0.48 6.90 1.55
C TYR A 145 0.68 6.16 0.88
N GLU A 146 1.51 6.85 0.09
CA GLU A 146 2.65 6.21 -0.58
C GLU A 146 3.66 5.60 0.40
N LYS A 147 4.04 6.34 1.44
CA LYS A 147 5.00 5.85 2.44
C LYS A 147 4.41 4.67 3.22
N SER A 148 3.13 4.77 3.58
CA SER A 148 2.42 3.70 4.27
C SER A 148 2.32 2.44 3.42
N ARG A 149 1.92 2.57 2.14
CA ARG A 149 1.87 1.47 1.18
C ARG A 149 3.24 0.82 1.00
N THR A 150 4.29 1.61 0.80
CA THR A 150 5.66 1.10 0.65
C THR A 150 6.11 0.34 1.89
N GLU A 151 5.90 0.86 3.10
CA GLU A 151 6.27 0.14 4.32
C GLU A 151 5.52 -1.19 4.47
N GLY A 152 4.21 -1.20 4.18
CA GLY A 152 3.39 -2.42 4.25
C GLY A 152 3.83 -3.47 3.22
N TYR A 153 4.15 -3.03 2.00
CA TYR A 153 4.73 -3.89 0.96
C TYR A 153 6.07 -4.46 1.43
N ASP A 154 7.01 -3.61 1.85
CA ASP A 154 8.37 -4.01 2.21
C ASP A 154 8.36 -5.01 3.37
N LYS A 155 7.53 -4.79 4.39
CA LYS A 155 7.40 -5.71 5.54
C LYS A 155 6.79 -7.06 5.15
N SER A 156 5.77 -7.05 4.30
CA SER A 156 5.14 -8.29 3.81
C SER A 156 6.13 -9.11 2.99
N VAL A 157 6.80 -8.47 2.04
CA VAL A 157 7.82 -9.10 1.18
C VAL A 157 9.00 -9.61 1.99
N ALA A 158 9.47 -8.84 2.99
CA ALA A 158 10.55 -9.26 3.87
C ALA A 158 10.19 -10.52 4.67
N GLN A 159 8.97 -10.61 5.21
CA GLN A 159 8.51 -11.82 5.90
C GLN A 159 8.41 -13.01 4.93
N MET A 160 7.82 -12.81 3.75
CA MET A 160 7.73 -13.87 2.73
C MET A 160 9.11 -14.38 2.33
N LYS A 161 10.06 -13.48 2.08
CA LYS A 161 11.44 -13.83 1.75
C LYS A 161 12.10 -14.59 2.88
N LYS A 162 12.00 -14.09 4.13
CA LYS A 162 12.56 -14.74 5.32
C LYS A 162 12.07 -16.19 5.45
N VAL A 163 10.77 -16.40 5.31
CA VAL A 163 10.16 -17.73 5.40
C VAL A 163 10.63 -18.60 4.24
N TYR A 164 10.58 -18.10 3.00
CA TYR A 164 10.96 -18.86 1.82
C TYR A 164 12.45 -19.20 1.78
N ASP A 165 13.33 -18.34 2.30
CA ASP A 165 14.77 -18.62 2.39
C ASP A 165 15.06 -19.86 3.25
N LYS A 166 14.28 -20.06 4.31
CA LYS A 166 14.39 -21.21 5.21
C LYS A 166 13.54 -22.41 4.77
N CYS A 167 12.32 -22.14 4.32
CA CYS A 167 11.25 -23.11 4.11
C CYS A 167 10.79 -23.07 2.65
N LYS A 168 11.63 -23.59 1.74
CA LYS A 168 11.41 -23.51 0.28
C LYS A 168 10.13 -24.24 -0.19
N LEU A 169 9.58 -25.13 0.62
CA LEU A 169 8.36 -25.89 0.32
C LEU A 169 7.09 -25.27 0.91
N THR A 170 7.20 -24.27 1.80
CA THR A 170 6.05 -23.53 2.34
C THR A 170 5.25 -22.87 1.22
N GLY A 171 3.94 -23.08 1.23
CA GLY A 171 3.00 -22.36 0.40
C GLY A 171 2.57 -21.03 1.04
N PHE A 172 2.13 -20.06 0.24
CA PHE A 172 1.75 -18.73 0.70
C PHE A 172 0.31 -18.42 0.34
N VAL A 173 -0.46 -17.94 1.33
CA VAL A 173 -1.78 -17.35 1.12
C VAL A 173 -1.69 -15.87 1.45
N LEU A 174 -1.97 -15.01 0.48
CA LEU A 174 -1.98 -13.56 0.68
C LEU A 174 -3.41 -13.07 0.82
N MET A 175 -3.69 -12.27 1.84
CA MET A 175 -5.00 -11.65 2.00
C MET A 175 -4.85 -10.19 2.41
N GLY A 176 -5.75 -9.33 1.93
CA GLY A 176 -5.73 -7.93 2.31
C GLY A 176 -7.07 -7.25 2.19
N PHE A 177 -7.19 -6.15 2.93
CA PHE A 177 -8.36 -5.25 2.90
C PHE A 177 -7.94 -3.82 2.57
N SER A 178 -8.66 -3.14 1.67
CA SER A 178 -8.46 -1.71 1.38
C SER A 178 -7.02 -1.40 0.92
N GLN A 179 -6.29 -0.53 1.62
CA GLN A 179 -4.86 -0.32 1.43
C GLN A 179 -4.06 -1.63 1.45
N GLY A 180 -4.38 -2.55 2.37
CA GLY A 180 -3.79 -3.87 2.43
C GLY A 180 -4.14 -4.77 1.24
N ALA A 181 -5.32 -4.60 0.63
CA ALA A 181 -5.69 -5.30 -0.60
C ALA A 181 -4.88 -4.79 -1.80
N VAL A 182 -4.62 -3.48 -1.86
CA VAL A 182 -3.70 -2.90 -2.87
C VAL A 182 -2.31 -3.51 -2.71
N ILE A 183 -1.76 -3.53 -1.49
CA ILE A 183 -0.44 -4.10 -1.18
C ILE A 183 -0.36 -5.59 -1.52
N ALA A 184 -1.28 -6.41 -0.99
CA ALA A 184 -1.29 -7.85 -1.24
C ALA A 184 -1.47 -8.17 -2.73
N GLY A 185 -2.31 -7.40 -3.42
CA GLY A 185 -2.50 -7.55 -4.86
C GLY A 185 -1.28 -7.12 -5.69
N ASP A 186 -0.55 -6.08 -5.28
CA ASP A 186 0.69 -5.66 -5.94
C ASP A 186 1.78 -6.74 -5.79
N ILE A 187 1.94 -7.30 -4.58
CA ILE A 187 2.86 -8.43 -4.33
C ILE A 187 2.47 -9.63 -5.19
N ALA A 188 1.19 -9.98 -5.25
CA ALA A 188 0.69 -11.09 -6.05
C ALA A 188 0.94 -10.88 -7.56
N ALA A 189 0.72 -9.68 -8.07
CA ALA A 189 0.97 -9.35 -9.47
C ALA A 189 2.46 -9.45 -9.84
N GLU A 190 3.36 -8.98 -8.97
CA GLU A 190 4.79 -9.10 -9.18
C GLU A 190 5.27 -10.56 -9.16
N ILE A 191 4.79 -11.35 -8.21
CA ILE A 191 5.07 -12.80 -8.17
C ILE A 191 4.53 -13.48 -9.43
N GLY A 192 3.28 -13.17 -9.82
CA GLY A 192 2.65 -13.71 -11.02
C GLY A 192 3.35 -13.33 -12.32
N ALA A 193 4.08 -12.20 -12.32
CA ALA A 193 4.93 -11.75 -13.43
C ALA A 193 6.37 -12.30 -13.36
N GLY A 194 6.70 -13.16 -12.39
CA GLY A 194 8.04 -13.73 -12.21
C GLY A 194 9.06 -12.74 -11.64
N LYS A 195 8.62 -11.66 -10.99
CA LYS A 195 9.46 -10.60 -10.43
C LYS A 195 9.48 -10.58 -8.89
N GLY A 196 8.72 -11.46 -8.25
CA GLY A 196 8.59 -11.51 -6.79
C GLY A 196 9.74 -12.26 -6.08
N VAL A 197 9.71 -12.22 -4.75
CA VAL A 197 10.71 -12.87 -3.88
C VAL A 197 10.52 -14.38 -3.70
N ILE A 198 9.41 -14.92 -4.20
CA ILE A 198 9.11 -16.35 -4.23
C ILE A 198 8.63 -16.75 -5.63
N PRO A 199 8.75 -18.04 -6.01
CA PRO A 199 8.14 -18.56 -7.22
C PRO A 199 6.60 -18.51 -7.17
N ALA A 200 5.97 -18.33 -8.33
CA ALA A 200 4.52 -18.23 -8.43
C ALA A 200 3.79 -19.50 -7.95
N GLU A 201 4.40 -20.68 -8.12
CA GLU A 201 3.80 -21.94 -7.67
C GLU A 201 3.73 -22.08 -6.15
N ASN A 202 4.53 -21.30 -5.40
CA ASN A 202 4.43 -21.25 -3.95
C ASN A 202 3.21 -20.41 -3.51
N VAL A 203 2.60 -19.57 -4.36
CA VAL A 203 1.36 -18.88 -4.02
C VAL A 203 0.18 -19.83 -4.18
N LEU A 204 -0.50 -20.13 -3.08
CA LEU A 204 -1.65 -21.04 -3.04
C LEU A 204 -2.98 -20.33 -3.30
N GLY A 205 -3.06 -19.05 -2.90
CA GLY A 205 -4.25 -18.24 -3.11
C GLY A 205 -4.03 -16.78 -2.71
N VAL A 206 -4.78 -15.89 -3.34
CA VAL A 206 -4.78 -14.45 -3.03
C VAL A 206 -6.21 -13.98 -2.84
N GLY A 207 -6.54 -13.38 -1.70
CA GLY A 207 -7.89 -12.91 -1.38
C GLY A 207 -7.93 -11.43 -1.06
N LEU A 208 -8.60 -10.64 -1.90
CA LEU A 208 -8.59 -9.18 -1.82
C LEU A 208 -9.99 -8.64 -1.56
N ILE A 209 -10.19 -7.95 -0.42
CA ILE A 209 -11.43 -7.23 -0.10
C ILE A 209 -11.19 -5.74 -0.35
N SER A 210 -12.06 -5.10 -1.15
CA SER A 210 -11.97 -3.67 -1.43
C SER A 210 -10.60 -3.24 -2.01
N ASP A 211 -10.16 -3.93 -3.06
CA ASP A 211 -8.92 -3.57 -3.75
C ASP A 211 -9.11 -2.27 -4.55
N GLY A 212 -8.39 -1.21 -4.15
CA GLY A 212 -8.37 0.08 -4.83
C GLY A 212 -7.84 0.01 -6.27
N ARG A 213 -7.16 -1.07 -6.66
CA ARG A 213 -6.66 -1.33 -8.02
C ARG A 213 -7.44 -2.41 -8.76
N ARG A 214 -8.65 -2.75 -8.29
CA ARG A 214 -9.52 -3.76 -8.92
C ARG A 214 -9.87 -3.39 -10.37
N GLU A 215 -9.68 -4.33 -11.29
CA GLU A 215 -10.25 -4.29 -12.64
C GLU A 215 -11.10 -5.54 -12.87
N PRO A 216 -12.37 -5.42 -13.32
CA PRO A 216 -13.17 -6.57 -13.71
C PRO A 216 -12.46 -7.48 -14.72
N GLY A 217 -12.36 -8.77 -14.40
CA GLY A 217 -11.75 -9.78 -15.26
C GLY A 217 -10.27 -10.09 -14.96
N ASP A 218 -9.59 -9.29 -14.14
CA ASP A 218 -8.20 -9.54 -13.75
C ASP A 218 -8.06 -10.64 -12.69
N ALA A 219 -9.03 -10.74 -11.77
CA ALA A 219 -9.13 -11.81 -10.77
C ALA A 219 -10.40 -12.63 -10.96
N ARG A 220 -10.48 -13.79 -10.31
CA ARG A 220 -11.72 -14.56 -10.23
C ARG A 220 -12.74 -13.79 -9.40
N THR A 221 -13.95 -13.68 -9.92
CA THR A 221 -15.08 -13.11 -9.20
C THR A 221 -15.52 -14.07 -8.10
N ALA A 222 -15.52 -13.59 -6.86
CA ALA A 222 -16.16 -14.23 -5.72
C ALA A 222 -17.44 -13.47 -5.38
N GLY A 223 -18.59 -14.17 -5.42
CA GLY A 223 -19.89 -13.55 -5.12
C GLY A 223 -20.29 -12.41 -6.07
N PRO A 224 -21.20 -11.51 -5.64
CA PRO A 224 -21.73 -10.44 -6.48
C PRO A 224 -20.79 -9.22 -6.50
N ASN A 225 -19.82 -9.20 -7.41
CA ASN A 225 -19.01 -8.00 -7.62
C ASN A 225 -19.70 -7.02 -8.57
N PRO A 226 -19.67 -5.70 -8.29
CA PRO A 226 -20.22 -4.68 -9.18
C PRO A 226 -19.36 -4.48 -10.44
N PRO A 227 -19.88 -3.84 -11.50
CA PRO A 227 -19.17 -3.70 -12.77
C PRO A 227 -18.10 -2.59 -12.79
N GLY A 228 -18.02 -1.72 -11.78
CA GLY A 228 -17.05 -0.63 -11.72
C GLY A 228 -15.62 -1.10 -11.52
N VAL A 229 -14.69 -0.16 -11.33
CA VAL A 229 -13.26 -0.40 -11.11
C VAL A 229 -12.80 0.18 -9.78
N GLY A 230 -11.59 -0.15 -9.33
CA GLY A 230 -11.02 0.47 -8.14
C GLY A 230 -10.69 1.95 -8.33
N VAL A 231 -10.66 2.70 -7.24
CA VAL A 231 -10.37 4.14 -7.22
C VAL A 231 -9.03 4.48 -7.85
N GLU A 232 -7.99 3.65 -7.66
CA GLU A 232 -6.70 3.87 -8.31
C GLU A 232 -6.75 3.63 -9.82
N VAL A 233 -7.69 2.81 -10.31
CA VAL A 233 -7.92 2.63 -11.75
C VAL A 233 -8.70 3.80 -12.32
N ALA A 234 -9.82 4.13 -11.69
CA ALA A 234 -10.72 5.21 -12.12
C ALA A 234 -10.03 6.58 -12.16
N TYR A 235 -9.08 6.81 -11.27
CA TYR A 235 -8.25 8.02 -11.19
C TYR A 235 -6.78 7.74 -11.54
N GLY A 236 -6.53 6.73 -12.40
CA GLY A 236 -5.17 6.33 -12.77
C GLY A 236 -4.34 7.49 -13.33
N GLY A 237 -3.14 7.66 -12.80
CA GLY A 237 -2.23 8.74 -13.17
C GLY A 237 -2.45 10.05 -12.41
N PHE A 238 -3.48 10.13 -11.55
CA PHE A 238 -3.63 11.27 -10.64
C PHE A 238 -2.53 11.27 -9.58
N SER A 239 -1.87 12.42 -9.43
CA SER A 239 -0.89 12.66 -8.38
C SER A 239 -1.04 14.08 -7.82
N PHE A 240 -1.16 14.18 -6.50
CA PHE A 240 -1.24 15.46 -5.80
C PHE A 240 -0.60 15.35 -4.42
N GLY A 241 0.37 16.22 -4.14
CA GLY A 241 1.16 16.16 -2.92
C GLY A 241 1.85 14.80 -2.78
N SER A 242 1.48 14.06 -1.73
CA SER A 242 2.03 12.72 -1.44
C SER A 242 1.09 11.56 -1.77
N LEU A 243 0.00 11.82 -2.52
CA LEU A 243 -0.96 10.81 -2.96
C LEU A 243 -0.73 10.52 -4.45
N SER A 244 -0.49 9.26 -4.80
CA SER A 244 -0.33 8.82 -6.19
C SER A 244 -1.21 7.60 -6.48
N LEU A 245 -2.16 7.77 -7.40
CA LEU A 245 -3.08 6.71 -7.82
C LEU A 245 -2.51 5.99 -9.04
N ARG A 246 -2.04 4.75 -8.86
CA ARG A 246 -1.14 4.06 -9.79
C ARG A 246 -1.83 3.39 -10.99
N GLY A 247 -3.13 3.57 -11.17
CA GLY A 247 -3.87 2.89 -12.24
C GLY A 247 -4.08 1.40 -11.97
N LYS A 248 -4.51 0.68 -13.01
CA LYS A 248 -4.58 -0.79 -13.01
C LYS A 248 -3.20 -1.45 -12.84
N ARG A 249 -3.17 -2.74 -12.48
CA ARG A 249 -1.94 -3.53 -12.49
C ARG A 249 -1.63 -3.97 -13.93
N GLU A 250 -0.52 -3.51 -14.49
CA GLU A 250 -0.09 -3.93 -15.82
C GLU A 250 0.22 -5.43 -15.84
N GLY A 251 -0.40 -6.17 -16.77
CA GLY A 251 -0.33 -7.64 -16.83
C GLY A 251 -1.22 -8.38 -15.82
N GLY A 252 -2.01 -7.66 -15.01
CA GLY A 252 -2.90 -8.24 -14.01
C GLY A 252 -2.14 -9.09 -12.97
N PHE A 253 -2.69 -10.25 -12.62
CA PHE A 253 -2.08 -11.17 -11.65
C PHE A 253 -1.21 -12.26 -12.30
N GLY A 254 -0.95 -12.20 -13.61
CA GLY A 254 -0.09 -13.16 -14.31
C GLY A 254 -0.37 -14.63 -13.99
N ALA A 255 0.67 -15.37 -13.63
CA ALA A 255 0.62 -16.81 -13.31
C ALA A 255 -0.23 -17.17 -12.06
N VAL A 256 -0.58 -16.21 -11.21
CA VAL A 256 -1.42 -16.45 -10.01
C VAL A 256 -2.85 -15.95 -10.17
N LYS A 257 -3.26 -15.55 -11.38
CA LYS A 257 -4.62 -15.12 -11.70
C LYS A 257 -5.68 -16.17 -11.37
N ASP A 258 -5.40 -17.44 -11.65
CA ASP A 258 -6.29 -18.60 -11.47
C ASP A 258 -6.68 -18.87 -10.01
N ARG A 259 -5.92 -18.33 -9.07
CA ARG A 259 -6.08 -18.48 -7.61
C ARG A 259 -6.20 -17.14 -6.88
N THR A 260 -6.37 -16.04 -7.62
CA THR A 260 -6.67 -14.73 -7.05
C THR A 260 -8.18 -14.49 -7.07
N VAL A 261 -8.75 -14.15 -5.92
CA VAL A 261 -10.16 -13.79 -5.74
C VAL A 261 -10.28 -12.34 -5.27
N SER A 262 -11.23 -11.62 -5.85
CA SER A 262 -11.54 -10.24 -5.47
C SER A 262 -12.99 -10.15 -5.00
N LEU A 263 -13.19 -9.46 -3.87
CA LEU A 263 -14.49 -9.16 -3.27
C LEU A 263 -14.66 -7.64 -3.20
N CYS A 264 -15.76 -7.15 -3.75
CA CYS A 264 -16.07 -5.73 -3.76
C CYS A 264 -17.57 -5.50 -3.51
N GLY A 265 -17.88 -4.70 -2.51
CA GLY A 265 -19.26 -4.32 -2.18
C GLY A 265 -19.85 -3.38 -3.21
N ASN A 266 -21.17 -3.48 -3.42
CA ASN A 266 -21.83 -2.70 -4.47
C ASN A 266 -21.80 -1.19 -4.19
N ARG A 267 -21.71 -0.77 -2.92
CA ARG A 267 -21.67 0.65 -2.54
C ARG A 267 -20.28 1.13 -2.17
N ASP A 268 -19.25 0.28 -2.21
CA ASP A 268 -17.92 0.65 -1.76
C ASP A 268 -17.18 1.51 -2.80
N PRO A 269 -16.94 2.80 -2.51
CA PRO A 269 -16.32 3.69 -3.47
C PRO A 269 -14.81 3.42 -3.65
N ILE A 270 -14.17 2.58 -2.82
CA ILE A 270 -12.75 2.25 -3.02
C ILE A 270 -12.56 1.26 -4.16
N CYS A 271 -13.45 0.29 -4.33
CA CYS A 271 -13.31 -0.78 -5.33
C CYS A 271 -14.36 -0.75 -6.45
N ASN A 272 -15.35 0.14 -6.34
CA ASN A 272 -16.45 0.32 -7.29
C ASN A 272 -16.66 1.80 -7.68
N GLN A 273 -15.83 2.28 -8.58
CA GLN A 273 -15.91 3.57 -9.23
C GLN A 273 -16.35 3.43 -10.69
N PRO A 274 -17.05 4.44 -11.26
CA PRO A 274 -17.24 4.53 -12.70
C PRO A 274 -15.90 4.61 -13.44
N LYS A 275 -15.80 3.97 -14.61
CA LYS A 275 -14.55 3.87 -15.39
C LYS A 275 -14.05 5.23 -15.93
N ASP A 276 -14.95 6.20 -16.08
CA ASP A 276 -14.68 7.48 -16.75
C ASP A 276 -14.84 8.70 -15.82
N ILE A 277 -14.60 8.52 -14.52
CA ILE A 277 -14.81 9.60 -13.53
C ILE A 277 -13.67 10.63 -13.53
N PHE A 278 -12.44 10.23 -13.85
CA PHE A 278 -11.30 11.14 -13.87
C PHE A 278 -11.23 11.93 -15.16
N GLN A 279 -11.23 13.26 -15.02
CA GLN A 279 -11.04 14.21 -16.12
C GLN A 279 -9.68 14.88 -15.96
N ALA A 280 -8.67 14.35 -16.65
CA ALA A 280 -7.31 14.88 -16.63
C ALA A 280 -7.32 16.38 -16.98
N GLY A 281 -6.84 17.22 -16.05
CA GLY A 281 -6.78 18.68 -16.20
C GLY A 281 -7.75 19.47 -15.32
N ASN A 282 -8.71 18.83 -14.62
CA ASN A 282 -9.62 19.51 -13.70
C ASN A 282 -9.36 19.13 -12.23
N ILE A 283 -8.21 19.52 -11.70
CA ILE A 283 -7.79 19.15 -10.34
C ILE A 283 -8.73 19.72 -9.26
N ALA A 284 -9.33 20.88 -9.54
CA ALA A 284 -10.23 21.58 -8.64
C ALA A 284 -11.54 20.79 -8.38
N THR A 285 -12.00 20.01 -9.35
CA THR A 285 -13.17 19.11 -9.18
C THR A 285 -12.76 17.69 -8.77
N THR A 286 -11.59 17.23 -9.21
CA THR A 286 -11.08 15.88 -8.91
C THR A 286 -10.83 15.69 -7.41
N LEU A 287 -10.24 16.68 -6.74
CA LEU A 287 -9.83 16.53 -5.34
C LEU A 287 -11.01 16.44 -4.34
N PRO A 288 -12.08 17.27 -4.46
CA PRO A 288 -13.29 17.11 -3.65
C PRO A 288 -14.00 15.77 -3.86
N GLU A 289 -14.11 15.28 -5.10
CA GLU A 289 -14.74 13.97 -5.37
C GLU A 289 -13.91 12.82 -4.80
N LEU A 290 -12.59 12.87 -4.96
CA LEU A 290 -11.69 11.88 -4.36
C LEU A 290 -11.79 11.90 -2.81
N GLN A 291 -11.87 13.07 -2.20
CA GLN A 291 -12.07 13.19 -0.75
C GLN A 291 -13.39 12.54 -0.31
N LYS A 292 -14.48 12.79 -1.04
CA LYS A 292 -15.79 12.18 -0.77
C LYS A 292 -15.72 10.65 -0.88
N VAL A 293 -15.03 10.12 -1.89
CA VAL A 293 -14.80 8.68 -2.07
C VAL A 293 -14.06 8.08 -0.87
N LEU A 294 -12.98 8.73 -0.42
CA LEU A 294 -12.17 8.26 0.70
C LEU A 294 -12.91 8.30 2.05
N THR A 295 -13.93 9.14 2.19
CA THR A 295 -14.74 9.26 3.42
C THR A 295 -16.09 8.52 3.37
N GLY A 296 -16.35 7.73 2.32
CA GLY A 296 -17.63 7.03 2.15
C GLY A 296 -17.87 5.90 3.16
N ASN A 297 -19.08 5.81 3.73
CA ASN A 297 -19.41 4.92 4.86
C ASN A 297 -19.52 3.42 4.54
N SER A 298 -19.75 3.03 3.28
CA SER A 298 -19.96 1.62 2.87
C SER A 298 -18.73 0.74 3.05
N HIS A 299 -17.54 1.33 2.97
CA HIS A 299 -16.24 0.66 3.06
C HIS A 299 -16.03 -0.14 4.37
N ALA A 300 -16.75 0.22 5.45
CA ALA A 300 -16.61 -0.42 6.76
C ALA A 300 -17.50 -1.67 6.98
N LEU A 301 -18.39 -2.01 6.03
CA LEU A 301 -19.50 -2.94 6.28
C LEU A 301 -19.28 -4.38 5.77
N TYR A 302 -18.05 -4.76 5.41
CA TYR A 302 -17.71 -6.11 4.91
C TYR A 302 -17.88 -7.26 5.92
N ALA A 303 -17.95 -6.94 7.22
CA ALA A 303 -18.31 -7.89 8.28
C ALA A 303 -19.84 -8.00 8.49
N THR A 304 -20.63 -7.40 7.61
CA THR A 304 -22.10 -7.49 7.57
C THR A 304 -22.52 -7.99 6.18
N THR A 305 -23.79 -8.37 6.03
CA THR A 305 -24.36 -8.77 4.73
C THR A 305 -24.88 -7.58 3.90
N SER A 306 -24.70 -6.36 4.39
CA SER A 306 -25.36 -5.16 3.85
C SER A 306 -24.68 -4.56 2.62
N ASP A 307 -23.39 -4.85 2.39
CA ASP A 307 -22.63 -4.30 1.25
C ASP A 307 -22.15 -5.38 0.29
N TRP A 308 -21.71 -6.52 0.82
CA TRP A 308 -21.40 -7.73 0.06
C TRP A 308 -21.92 -8.96 0.81
N SER A 309 -22.53 -9.89 0.08
CA SER A 309 -22.96 -11.18 0.64
C SER A 309 -23.02 -12.24 -0.44
N ALA A 310 -22.58 -13.45 -0.12
CA ALA A 310 -22.72 -14.62 -0.98
C ALA A 310 -23.28 -15.78 -0.15
N ASN A 311 -24.42 -16.34 -0.56
CA ASN A 311 -25.10 -17.43 0.16
C ASN A 311 -25.34 -17.12 1.66
N GLY A 312 -25.63 -15.87 2.00
CA GLY A 312 -25.85 -15.42 3.37
C GLY A 312 -24.57 -15.17 4.18
N GLN A 313 -23.39 -15.46 3.63
CA GLN A 313 -22.10 -15.16 4.28
C GLN A 313 -21.69 -13.71 4.02
N THR A 314 -21.17 -13.06 5.05
CA THR A 314 -20.42 -11.80 4.95
C THR A 314 -19.11 -12.00 4.17
N ALA A 315 -18.47 -10.92 3.69
CA ALA A 315 -17.20 -11.04 2.98
C ALA A 315 -16.10 -11.63 3.86
N THR A 316 -16.07 -11.27 5.15
CA THR A 316 -15.10 -11.84 6.09
C THR A 316 -15.34 -13.33 6.35
N GLN A 317 -16.60 -13.77 6.48
CA GLN A 317 -16.92 -15.19 6.64
C GLN A 317 -16.57 -16.00 5.38
N TRP A 318 -16.90 -15.45 4.20
CA TRP A 318 -16.58 -16.09 2.94
C TRP A 318 -15.06 -16.21 2.75
N LEU A 319 -14.31 -15.13 3.00
CA LEU A 319 -12.86 -15.12 2.85
C LEU A 319 -12.18 -16.08 3.84
N GLN A 320 -12.67 -16.14 5.08
CA GLN A 320 -12.22 -17.08 6.09
C GLN A 320 -12.43 -18.54 5.63
N ALA A 321 -13.63 -18.87 5.17
CA ALA A 321 -13.96 -20.22 4.70
C ALA A 321 -13.15 -20.59 3.45
N TRP A 322 -12.97 -19.65 2.53
CA TRP A 322 -12.12 -19.81 1.35
C TRP A 322 -10.66 -20.07 1.75
N ALA A 323 -10.08 -19.26 2.62
CA ALA A 323 -8.70 -19.40 3.07
C ALA A 323 -8.48 -20.72 3.80
N ARG A 324 -9.43 -21.11 4.66
CA ARG A 324 -9.44 -22.43 5.31
C ARG A 324 -9.42 -23.57 4.28
N GLY A 325 -10.26 -23.47 3.23
CA GLY A 325 -10.30 -24.44 2.16
C GLY A 325 -9.02 -24.51 1.31
N VAL A 326 -8.35 -23.37 1.08
CA VAL A 326 -7.03 -23.32 0.43
C VAL A 326 -5.97 -24.00 1.31
N ILE A 327 -5.93 -23.64 2.60
CA ILE A 327 -4.97 -24.19 3.57
C ILE A 327 -5.18 -25.70 3.73
N ASP A 328 -6.41 -26.20 3.78
CA ASP A 328 -6.66 -27.65 3.92
C ASP A 328 -6.16 -28.47 2.74
N LYS A 329 -6.24 -27.90 1.54
CA LYS A 329 -5.81 -28.56 0.30
C LYS A 329 -4.32 -28.35 0.01
N ALA A 330 -3.64 -27.50 0.77
CA ALA A 330 -2.22 -27.24 0.58
C ALA A 330 -1.39 -28.53 0.70
N PRO A 331 -0.25 -28.64 -0.01
CA PRO A 331 0.68 -29.74 0.19
C PRO A 331 1.09 -29.90 1.66
N LYS A 332 1.47 -31.12 2.03
CA LYS A 332 2.09 -31.47 3.31
C LYS A 332 3.52 -31.93 3.01
N PRO A 333 4.47 -30.98 2.85
CA PRO A 333 5.85 -31.36 2.56
C PRO A 333 6.39 -32.30 3.66
N PRO A 334 7.32 -33.21 3.34
CA PRO A 334 8.07 -33.91 4.36
C PRO A 334 8.86 -32.93 5.23
N HIS A 335 8.88 -33.18 6.54
CA HIS A 335 9.66 -32.40 7.50
C HIS A 335 10.84 -33.24 8.00
N SER A 336 12.03 -32.65 8.11
CA SER A 336 13.28 -33.31 8.51
C SER A 336 14.11 -32.45 9.44
#